data_AF-X1ETK0-F1
#
_entry.id   AF-X1ETK0-F1
#
_cell.length_a   1.000
_cell.length_b   1.000
_cell.length_c   1.000
_cell.angle_alpha   90.00
_cell.angle_beta   90.00
_cell.angle_gamma   90.00
#
_symmetry.space_group_name_H-M   'P 1'
#
loop_
_entity.id
_entity.type
_entity.pdbx_description
1 polymer ?
#
loop_
_entity_poly.entity_id
_entity_poly.type
_entity_poly.pdbx_seq_one_letter_code
_entity_poly.pdbx_strand_id
1 'polypeptide(L)'
;PFFSNKRKEITKSPIYYFYDLGLKNYAVNSFRNIESLTDIGFQFQNFVFNILKEKIKKSSVIINFWRTKEKAEVDFVINSGRGVIPVEVKYRKLEKPEIQRSMQSFIKKYQPKRAFIVNLEMKKKVIRDKTEIYFMPFYEISKVADLIN
;
A
#
# COMPACT_ATOMS: atom_id res chain seq x y z
N PRO A 1 -1.54 31.45 1.15
CA PRO A 1 -1.22 30.63 -0.04
C PRO A 1 -0.89 29.17 0.33
N PHE A 2 -1.91 28.30 0.42
CA PHE A 2 -1.78 26.88 0.75
C PHE A 2 -1.48 26.04 -0.51
N PHE A 3 -0.31 26.25 -1.12
CA PHE A 3 0.17 25.30 -2.14
C PHE A 3 0.76 24.08 -1.44
N SER A 4 -0.04 23.01 -1.31
CA SER A 4 0.51 21.69 -0.95
C SER A 4 1.29 21.16 -2.16
N ASN A 5 2.61 21.10 -2.03
CA ASN A 5 3.47 20.66 -3.12
C ASN A 5 3.33 19.13 -3.23
N LYS A 6 2.54 18.64 -4.20
CA LYS A 6 2.23 17.20 -4.39
C LYS A 6 3.49 16.32 -4.43
N ARG A 7 4.60 16.86 -4.97
CA ARG A 7 5.92 16.21 -4.99
C ARG A 7 6.57 16.02 -3.61
N LYS A 8 6.23 16.84 -2.61
CA LYS A 8 6.71 16.67 -1.23
C LYS A 8 5.93 15.61 -0.45
N GLU A 9 4.68 15.35 -0.83
CA GLU A 9 3.85 14.36 -0.15
C GLU A 9 4.05 12.95 -0.71
N ILE A 10 4.20 12.83 -2.03
CA ILE A 10 4.58 11.58 -2.69
C ILE A 10 6.10 11.49 -2.69
N THR A 11 6.66 10.72 -1.78
CA THR A 11 8.11 10.62 -1.60
C THR A 11 8.64 9.28 -2.07
N LYS A 12 9.95 9.24 -2.36
CA LYS A 12 10.69 7.99 -2.59
C LYS A 12 11.18 7.36 -1.28
N SER A 13 11.14 8.08 -0.17
CA SER A 13 11.82 7.66 1.07
C SER A 13 11.18 6.38 1.61
N PRO A 14 11.93 5.27 1.68
CA PRO A 14 11.42 4.03 2.18
C PRO A 14 11.32 4.11 3.71
N ILE A 15 10.20 3.65 4.26
CA ILE A 15 10.28 2.90 5.52
C ILE A 15 11.10 1.65 5.16
N TYR A 16 12.17 1.35 5.88
CA TYR A 16 13.11 0.29 5.49
C TYR A 16 12.40 -1.06 5.34
N TYR A 17 12.18 -1.48 4.09
CA TYR A 17 11.60 -2.77 3.74
C TYR A 17 12.74 -3.76 3.46
N PHE A 18 12.73 -4.88 4.18
CA PHE A 18 13.77 -5.89 4.09
C PHE A 18 13.41 -6.90 3.01
N TYR A 19 14.36 -7.17 2.11
CA TYR A 19 14.22 -8.19 1.08
C TYR A 19 14.09 -9.59 1.68
N ASP A 20 14.84 -9.85 2.75
CA ASP A 20 14.77 -11.07 3.54
C ASP A 20 14.28 -10.74 4.96
N LEU A 21 13.03 -11.12 5.24
CA LEU A 21 12.43 -11.01 6.57
C LEU A 21 13.16 -11.89 7.60
N GLY A 22 13.70 -13.03 7.17
CA GLY A 22 14.51 -13.93 8.00
C GLY A 22 15.83 -13.30 8.41
N LEU A 23 16.54 -12.67 7.47
CA LEU A 23 17.79 -11.94 7.77
C LEU A 23 17.53 -10.75 8.71
N LYS A 24 16.41 -10.04 8.55
CA LYS A 24 15.99 -8.99 9.50
C LYS A 24 15.79 -9.57 10.90
N ASN A 25 14.98 -10.63 11.02
CA ASN A 25 14.64 -11.24 12.30
C ASN A 25 15.90 -11.83 12.99
N TYR A 26 16.82 -12.39 12.20
CA TYR A 26 18.14 -12.85 12.63
C TYR A 26 19.01 -11.69 13.15
N ALA A 27 19.14 -10.60 12.38
CA ALA A 27 19.99 -9.46 12.74
C ALA A 27 19.53 -8.71 14.00
N VAL A 28 18.22 -8.71 14.30
CA VAL A 28 17.65 -8.10 15.52
C VAL A 28 17.69 -9.09 16.70
N ASN A 29 18.23 -10.30 16.51
CA ASN A 29 18.17 -11.40 17.48
C ASN A 29 16.73 -11.67 17.98
N SER A 30 15.76 -11.39 17.11
CA SER A 30 14.33 -11.50 17.37
C SER A 30 13.80 -12.74 16.65
N PHE A 31 14.29 -13.89 17.09
CA PHE A 31 13.51 -15.14 17.06
C PHE A 31 12.50 -15.19 18.21
N ARG A 32 12.36 -14.09 18.96
CA ARG A 32 11.31 -13.93 19.95
C ARG A 32 9.99 -13.79 19.22
N ASN A 33 9.02 -14.59 19.68
CA ASN A 33 7.61 -14.57 19.29
C ASN A 33 7.20 -13.19 18.81
N ILE A 34 6.59 -13.08 17.64
CA ILE A 34 5.89 -11.89 17.16
C ILE A 34 5.20 -11.19 18.36
N GLU A 35 5.81 -10.12 18.90
CA GLU A 35 5.46 -9.63 20.24
C GLU A 35 4.18 -8.77 20.22
N SER A 36 3.74 -8.30 19.04
CA SER A 36 2.50 -7.52 18.89
C SER A 36 1.82 -7.64 17.52
N LEU A 37 0.49 -7.39 17.47
CA LEU A 37 -0.28 -7.29 16.21
C LEU A 37 0.27 -6.19 15.28
N THR A 38 0.84 -5.13 15.86
CA THR A 38 1.48 -4.03 15.11
C THR A 38 2.68 -4.55 14.33
N ASP A 39 3.50 -5.41 14.93
CA ASP A 39 4.67 -6.00 14.27
C ASP A 39 4.27 -6.92 13.11
N ILE A 40 3.16 -7.65 13.24
CA ILE A 40 2.65 -8.47 12.12
C ILE A 40 2.14 -7.59 10.99
N GLY A 41 1.41 -6.51 11.32
CA GLY A 41 0.93 -5.56 10.32
C GLY A 41 2.08 -5.00 9.49
N PHE A 42 3.17 -4.59 10.14
CA PHE A 42 4.37 -4.10 9.46
C PHE A 42 5.07 -5.17 8.62
N GLN A 43 5.20 -6.40 9.14
CA GLN A 43 5.78 -7.51 8.37
C GLN A 43 4.94 -7.87 7.15
N PHE A 44 3.62 -7.85 7.27
CA PHE A 44 2.70 -8.12 6.17
C PHE A 44 2.74 -7.01 5.11
N GLN A 45 2.86 -5.74 5.54
CA GLN A 45 3.11 -4.62 4.64
C GLN A 45 4.44 -4.82 3.88
N ASN A 46 5.52 -5.23 4.55
CA ASN A 46 6.79 -5.55 3.90
C ASN A 46 6.67 -6.70 2.88
N PHE A 47 5.94 -7.75 3.25
CA PHE A 47 5.66 -8.87 2.35
C PHE A 47 4.93 -8.40 1.08
N VAL A 48 3.89 -7.59 1.23
CA VAL A 48 3.16 -6.99 0.10
C VAL A 48 4.07 -6.10 -0.76
N PHE A 49 4.91 -5.28 -0.13
CA PHE A 49 5.88 -4.44 -0.84
C PHE A 49 6.81 -5.28 -1.73
N ASN A 50 7.37 -6.36 -1.20
CA ASN A 50 8.29 -7.23 -1.95
C ASN A 50 7.61 -7.83 -3.18
N ILE A 51 6.36 -8.30 -3.06
CA ILE A 51 5.62 -8.82 -4.21
C ILE A 51 5.37 -7.73 -5.25
N LEU A 52 4.89 -6.56 -4.83
CA LEU A 52 4.67 -5.44 -5.75
C LEU A 52 5.97 -5.04 -6.47
N LYS A 53 7.09 -4.98 -5.73
CA LYS A 53 8.40 -4.62 -6.25
C LYS A 53 8.90 -5.63 -7.28
N GLU A 54 8.71 -6.91 -7.03
CA GLU A 54 9.05 -7.98 -7.97
C GLU A 54 8.23 -7.87 -9.26
N LYS A 55 6.92 -7.61 -9.15
CA LYS A 55 6.02 -7.50 -10.30
C LYS A 55 6.33 -6.31 -11.21
N ILE A 56 6.77 -5.20 -10.65
CA ILE A 56 7.09 -4.00 -11.44
C ILE A 56 8.56 -3.93 -11.87
N LYS A 57 9.40 -4.91 -11.52
CA LYS A 57 10.86 -4.89 -11.72
C LYS A 57 11.30 -4.59 -13.16
N LYS A 58 10.51 -5.02 -14.15
CA LYS A 58 10.80 -4.82 -15.59
C LYS A 58 10.01 -3.66 -16.22
N SER A 59 9.36 -2.82 -15.42
CA SER A 59 8.54 -1.70 -15.88
C SER A 59 9.13 -0.36 -15.44
N SER A 60 8.67 0.75 -16.03
CA SER A 60 9.00 2.11 -15.58
C SER A 60 8.19 2.57 -14.36
N VAL A 61 7.34 1.69 -13.81
CA VAL A 61 6.48 1.96 -12.66
C VAL A 61 7.33 2.04 -11.39
N ILE A 62 7.00 3.01 -10.53
CA ILE A 62 7.69 3.26 -9.26
C ILE A 62 6.70 3.09 -8.11
N ILE A 63 7.13 2.47 -7.01
CA ILE A 63 6.40 2.49 -5.74
C ILE A 63 6.91 3.69 -4.93
N ASN A 64 5.98 4.57 -4.59
CA ASN A 64 6.17 5.72 -3.73
C ASN A 64 5.39 5.55 -2.42
N PHE A 65 5.60 6.48 -1.49
CA PHE A 65 4.87 6.58 -0.23
C PHE A 65 4.14 7.91 -0.18
N TRP A 66 2.98 7.97 0.48
CA TRP A 66 2.24 9.22 0.63
C TRP A 66 1.89 9.53 2.08
N ARG A 67 2.20 10.76 2.48
CA ARG A 67 1.87 11.31 3.80
C ARG A 67 1.48 12.77 3.70
N THR A 68 0.45 13.19 4.44
CA THR A 68 0.08 14.61 4.59
C THR A 68 0.81 15.26 5.78
N LYS A 69 0.78 16.60 5.83
CA LYS A 69 1.25 17.36 7.01
C LYS A 69 0.47 16.98 8.29
N GLU A 70 -0.79 16.59 8.13
CA GLU A 70 -1.68 16.13 9.20
C GLU A 70 -1.46 14.63 9.52
N LYS A 71 -0.36 14.04 9.04
CA LYS A 71 0.06 12.65 9.27
C LYS A 71 -0.92 11.58 8.75
N ALA A 72 -1.81 11.93 7.80
CA ALA A 72 -2.57 10.91 7.08
C ALA A 72 -1.64 10.16 6.12
N GLU A 73 -1.69 8.83 6.12
CA GLU A 73 -0.74 7.97 5.40
C GLU A 73 -1.46 6.95 4.53
N VAL A 74 -0.90 6.70 3.34
CA VAL A 74 -1.24 5.56 2.49
C VAL A 74 0.03 4.74 2.31
N ASP A 75 -0.07 3.43 2.55
CA ASP A 75 1.09 2.53 2.61
C ASP A 75 1.94 2.58 1.35
N PHE A 76 1.32 2.49 0.18
CA PHE A 76 2.02 2.58 -1.10
C PHE A 76 1.25 3.38 -2.13
N VAL A 77 1.99 4.01 -3.03
CA VAL A 77 1.47 4.67 -4.23
C VAL A 77 2.20 4.13 -5.43
N ILE A 78 1.51 3.36 -6.25
CA ILE A 78 2.04 2.89 -7.53
C ILE A 78 1.92 4.04 -8.53
N ASN A 79 3.05 4.46 -9.08
CA ASN A 79 3.16 5.58 -9.99
C ASN A 79 3.70 5.11 -11.34
N SER A 80 2.85 5.13 -12.37
CA SER A 80 3.21 4.77 -13.75
C SER A 80 3.58 5.98 -14.63
N GLY A 81 3.64 7.19 -14.04
CA GLY A 81 3.80 8.46 -14.76
C GLY A 81 2.50 8.96 -15.42
N ARG A 82 1.58 8.07 -15.79
CA ARG A 82 0.26 8.41 -16.35
C ARG A 82 -0.83 8.58 -15.28
N GLY A 83 -0.57 8.11 -14.07
CA GLY A 83 -1.49 8.16 -12.96
C GLY A 83 -0.88 7.55 -11.71
N VAL A 84 -1.61 7.68 -10.61
CA VAL A 84 -1.26 7.12 -9.31
C VAL A 84 -2.35 6.16 -8.85
N ILE A 85 -1.94 5.06 -8.23
CA ILE A 85 -2.84 4.07 -7.65
C ILE A 85 -2.43 3.88 -6.19
N PRO A 86 -3.27 4.27 -5.23
CA PRO A 86 -3.00 4.03 -3.81
C PRO A 86 -3.26 2.56 -3.46
N VAL A 87 -2.40 2.00 -2.63
CA VAL A 87 -2.53 0.66 -2.06
C VAL A 87 -2.43 0.78 -0.55
N GLU A 88 -3.37 0.19 0.15
CA GLU A 88 -3.36 0.07 1.60
C GLU A 88 -3.40 -1.40 2.02
N VAL A 89 -2.69 -1.74 3.09
CA VAL A 89 -2.50 -3.11 3.55
C VAL A 89 -3.10 -3.28 4.95
N LYS A 90 -3.94 -4.31 5.11
CA LYS A 90 -4.59 -4.62 6.38
C LYS A 90 -4.34 -6.09 6.72
N TYR A 91 -3.52 -6.36 7.73
CA TYR A 91 -3.35 -7.71 8.27
C TYR A 91 -4.54 -8.07 9.17
N ARG A 92 -5.72 -8.27 8.56
CA ARG A 92 -6.91 -8.82 9.22
C ARG A 92 -7.93 -9.27 8.18
N LYS A 93 -8.85 -10.12 8.63
CA LYS A 93 -10.08 -10.43 7.90
C LYS A 93 -11.01 -9.22 8.01
N LEU A 94 -11.45 -8.70 6.87
CA LEU A 94 -12.43 -7.63 6.84
C LEU A 94 -13.82 -8.26 6.74
N GLU A 95 -14.69 -8.00 7.71
CA GLU A 95 -16.10 -8.42 7.65
C GLU A 95 -16.92 -7.51 6.73
N LYS A 96 -16.55 -6.23 6.67
CA LYS A 96 -17.18 -5.21 5.83
C LYS A 96 -16.14 -4.33 5.15
N PRO A 97 -16.48 -3.73 3.98
CA PRO A 97 -15.63 -2.75 3.34
C PRO A 97 -15.27 -1.61 4.29
N GLU A 98 -13.98 -1.44 4.56
CA GLU A 98 -13.47 -0.38 5.42
C GLU A 98 -12.43 0.45 4.66
N ILE A 99 -12.74 1.72 4.43
CA ILE A 99 -11.89 2.67 3.72
C ILE A 99 -11.44 3.75 4.72
N GLN A 100 -10.15 3.82 5.02
CA GLN A 100 -9.62 4.79 5.98
C GLN A 100 -9.71 6.23 5.47
N ARG A 101 -9.71 7.18 6.42
CA ARG A 101 -9.75 8.63 6.11
C ARG A 101 -8.57 9.07 5.24
N SER A 102 -7.41 8.44 5.39
CA SER A 102 -6.22 8.70 4.57
C SER A 102 -6.46 8.31 3.11
N MET A 103 -6.95 7.09 2.86
CA MET A 103 -7.35 6.63 1.53
C MET A 103 -8.42 7.55 0.92
N GLN A 104 -9.44 7.93 1.69
CA GLN A 104 -10.46 8.88 1.23
C GLN A 104 -9.86 10.25 0.85
N SER A 105 -8.95 10.77 1.68
CA SER A 105 -8.23 12.01 1.40
C SER A 105 -7.38 11.92 0.13
N PHE A 106 -6.71 10.78 -0.07
CA PHE A 106 -5.96 10.52 -1.28
C PHE A 106 -6.86 10.50 -2.51
N ILE A 107 -7.97 9.76 -2.46
CA ILE A 107 -8.95 9.66 -3.56
C ILE A 107 -9.49 11.04 -3.93
N LYS A 108 -9.91 11.83 -2.94
CA LYS A 108 -10.43 13.18 -3.16
C LYS A 108 -9.40 14.10 -3.82
N LYS A 109 -8.11 13.96 -3.46
CA LYS A 109 -7.02 14.83 -3.92
C LYS A 109 -6.48 14.46 -5.29
N TYR A 110 -6.36 13.16 -5.59
CA TYR A 110 -5.69 12.66 -6.79
C TYR A 110 -6.64 12.04 -7.81
N GLN A 111 -7.90 11.76 -7.43
CA GLN A 111 -8.93 11.15 -8.28
C GLN A 111 -8.41 9.95 -9.07
N PRO A 112 -7.77 8.96 -8.41
CA PRO A 112 -7.20 7.81 -9.09
C PRO A 112 -8.32 6.98 -9.72
N LYS A 113 -8.06 6.34 -10.88
CA LYS A 113 -9.05 5.43 -11.49
C LYS A 113 -9.30 4.20 -10.62
N ARG A 114 -8.26 3.71 -9.96
CA ARG A 114 -8.27 2.49 -9.16
C ARG A 114 -7.57 2.72 -7.82
N ALA A 115 -8.01 2.00 -6.79
CA ALA A 115 -7.37 1.92 -5.48
C ALA A 115 -7.44 0.47 -4.96
N PHE A 116 -6.46 0.04 -4.18
CA PHE A 116 -6.40 -1.32 -3.63
C PHE A 116 -6.36 -1.31 -2.11
N ILE A 117 -7.14 -2.22 -1.50
CA ILE A 117 -7.07 -2.54 -0.07
C ILE A 117 -6.75 -4.03 0.04
N VAL A 118 -5.48 -4.33 0.28
CA VAL A 118 -4.97 -5.68 0.44
C VAL A 118 -5.30 -6.17 1.85
N ASN A 119 -5.92 -7.34 1.95
CA ASN A 119 -6.33 -7.90 3.23
C ASN A 119 -6.20 -9.44 3.24
N LEU A 120 -6.68 -10.11 4.29
CA LEU A 120 -6.53 -11.57 4.40
C LEU A 120 -7.52 -12.39 3.55
N GLU A 121 -8.72 -11.87 3.26
CA GLU A 121 -9.81 -12.73 2.75
C GLU A 121 -10.88 -12.02 1.89
N MET A 122 -11.23 -10.79 2.22
CA MET A 122 -12.28 -10.05 1.50
C MET A 122 -11.86 -9.77 0.06
N LYS A 123 -12.71 -10.24 -0.86
CA LYS A 123 -12.69 -9.90 -2.28
C LYS A 123 -13.95 -9.13 -2.65
N LYS A 124 -13.83 -7.83 -2.90
CA LYS A 124 -14.98 -6.98 -3.22
C LYS A 124 -14.56 -5.75 -4.01
N LYS A 125 -15.43 -5.28 -4.90
CA LYS A 125 -15.27 -4.00 -5.60
C LYS A 125 -16.30 -3.02 -5.07
N VAL A 126 -15.87 -1.79 -4.78
CA VAL A 126 -16.74 -0.66 -4.38
C VAL A 126 -16.37 0.56 -5.22
N ILE A 127 -17.34 1.41 -5.54
CA ILE A 127 -17.09 2.67 -6.25
C ILE A 127 -17.28 3.84 -5.27
N ARG A 128 -16.30 4.76 -5.27
CA ARG A 128 -16.31 6.03 -4.51
C ARG A 128 -15.68 7.11 -5.37
N ASP A 129 -16.34 8.24 -5.54
CA ASP A 129 -15.81 9.40 -6.29
C ASP A 129 -15.24 9.05 -7.67
N LYS A 130 -15.90 8.12 -8.39
CA LYS A 130 -15.47 7.54 -9.69
C LYS A 130 -14.19 6.69 -9.64
N THR A 131 -13.61 6.49 -8.45
CA THR A 131 -12.55 5.52 -8.18
C THR A 131 -13.13 4.14 -7.91
N GLU A 132 -12.58 3.14 -8.59
CA GLU A 132 -12.84 1.73 -8.30
C GLU A 132 -11.92 1.26 -7.17
N ILE A 133 -12.49 0.89 -6.03
CA ILE A 133 -11.76 0.39 -4.86
C ILE A 133 -11.89 -1.14 -4.82
N TYR A 134 -10.75 -1.81 -4.95
CA TYR A 134 -10.64 -3.26 -4.92
C TYR A 134 -10.15 -3.71 -3.55
N PHE A 135 -11.04 -4.32 -2.78
CA PHE A 135 -10.67 -5.14 -1.64
C PHE A 135 -10.18 -6.47 -2.19
N MET A 136 -8.91 -6.79 -1.93
CA MET A 136 -8.22 -7.91 -2.55
C MET A 136 -7.50 -8.75 -1.48
N PRO A 137 -7.68 -10.08 -1.47
CA PRO A 137 -6.87 -10.95 -0.65
C PRO A 137 -5.40 -10.91 -1.08
N PHE A 138 -4.45 -10.97 -0.14
CA PHE A 138 -3.03 -10.87 -0.47
C PHE A 138 -2.52 -11.92 -1.45
N TYR A 139 -3.09 -13.13 -1.46
CA TYR A 139 -2.72 -14.18 -2.39
C TYR A 139 -3.12 -13.87 -3.85
N GLU A 140 -3.98 -12.86 -4.07
CA GLU A 140 -4.32 -12.36 -5.40
C GLU A 140 -3.49 -11.15 -5.83
N ILE A 141 -2.57 -10.66 -4.99
CA ILE A 141 -1.84 -9.40 -5.25
C ILE A 141 -0.99 -9.46 -6.54
N SER A 142 -0.64 -10.66 -7.00
CA SER A 142 0.03 -10.85 -8.30
C SER A 142 -0.78 -10.29 -9.47
N LYS A 143 -2.12 -10.26 -9.36
CA LYS A 143 -3.05 -9.73 -10.36
C LYS A 143 -3.09 -8.20 -10.38
N VAL A 144 -2.48 -7.52 -9.39
CA VAL A 144 -2.39 -6.06 -9.38
C VAL A 144 -1.58 -5.57 -10.58
N ALA A 145 -0.55 -6.31 -11.03
CA ALA A 145 0.22 -5.98 -12.23
C ALA A 145 -0.65 -5.84 -13.49
N ASP A 146 -1.62 -6.74 -13.66
CA ASP A 146 -2.58 -6.72 -14.77
C ASP A 146 -3.49 -5.48 -14.72
N LEU A 147 -3.65 -4.90 -13.52
CA LEU A 147 -4.49 -3.73 -13.24
C LEU A 147 -3.69 -2.43 -13.13
N ILE A 148 -2.37 -2.47 -13.23
CA ILE A 148 -1.49 -1.27 -13.26
C ILE A 148 -1.31 -0.77 -14.71
N ASN A 149 -1.39 -1.67 -15.70
CA ASN A 149 -1.25 -1.37 -17.12
C ASN A 149 -2.52 -0.76 -17.74
#